data_AF-A0A4R5X8K9-F1
#
_entry.id   AF-A0A4R5X8K9-F1
#
_cell.length_a   1.000
_cell.length_b   1.000
_cell.length_c   1.000
_cell.angle_alpha   90.00
_cell.angle_beta   90.00
_cell.angle_gamma   90.00
#
_symmetry.space_group_name_H-M   'P 1'
#
loop_
_entity.id
_entity.type
_entity.pdbx_description
1 polymer ?
#
loop_
_entity_poly.entity_id
_entity_poly.type
_entity_poly.pdbx_seq_one_letter_code
_entity_poly.pdbx_strand_id
1 'polypeptide(L)'
;MPGRVDPARADVARKEMHDAVQAQRLADIRKAHHARQADVAALMGVSQAWVSKLESGDLSHTELGTLQSYVAALGGSLRVVAEFDETTVELTT
;
A
#
# COMPACT_ATOMS: atom_id res chain seq x y z
N MET A 1 5.26 37.23 -7.11
CA MET A 1 4.05 36.68 -7.76
C MET A 1 4.02 35.17 -7.50
N PRO A 2 2.95 34.63 -6.92
CA PRO A 2 2.97 33.36 -6.20
C PRO A 2 3.02 32.15 -7.15
N GLY A 3 3.86 31.17 -6.79
CA GLY A 3 4.03 29.91 -7.49
C GLY A 3 2.71 29.15 -7.52
N ARG A 4 2.17 29.00 -8.73
CA ARG A 4 0.95 28.26 -9.01
C ARG A 4 1.27 26.78 -8.81
N VAL A 5 0.91 26.23 -7.65
CA VAL A 5 1.01 24.79 -7.40
C VAL A 5 -0.01 24.13 -8.32
N ASP A 6 0.49 23.34 -9.26
CA ASP A 6 -0.32 22.59 -10.20
C ASP A 6 -1.14 21.54 -9.42
N PRO A 7 -2.49 21.58 -9.44
CA PRO A 7 -3.32 20.72 -8.59
C PRO A 7 -3.05 19.23 -8.81
N ALA A 8 -2.72 18.84 -10.05
CA ALA A 8 -2.33 17.45 -10.37
C ALA A 8 -1.06 16.99 -9.63
N ARG A 9 -0.10 17.89 -9.38
CA ARG A 9 1.12 17.57 -8.61
C ARG A 9 0.86 17.52 -7.11
N ALA A 10 -0.06 18.34 -6.62
CA ALA A 10 -0.46 18.32 -5.21
C ALA A 10 -1.20 17.01 -4.85
N ASP A 11 -2.00 16.47 -5.76
CA ASP A 11 -2.75 15.25 -5.52
C ASP A 11 -1.86 14.00 -5.60
N VAL A 12 -0.92 13.94 -6.55
CA VAL A 12 0.08 12.86 -6.60
C VAL A 12 0.95 12.86 -5.34
N ALA A 13 1.46 14.02 -4.91
CA ALA A 13 2.30 14.11 -3.71
C ALA A 13 1.52 13.76 -2.42
N ARG A 14 0.24 14.11 -2.33
CA ARG A 14 -0.61 13.70 -1.20
C ARG A 14 -0.84 12.19 -1.18
N LYS A 15 -1.06 11.59 -2.35
CA LYS A 15 -1.26 10.16 -2.50
C LYS A 15 -0.01 9.39 -2.11
N GLU A 16 1.16 9.79 -2.63
CA GLU A 16 2.46 9.19 -2.28
C GLU A 16 2.76 9.26 -0.76
N MET A 17 2.45 10.38 -0.10
CA MET A 17 2.61 10.49 1.35
C MET A 17 1.64 9.58 2.12
N HIS A 18 0.40 9.44 1.65
CA HIS A 18 -0.59 8.58 2.29
C HIS A 18 -0.20 7.10 2.17
N ASP A 19 0.26 6.69 0.99
CA ASP A 19 0.68 5.31 0.71
C ASP A 19 1.93 4.94 1.53
N ALA A 20 2.89 5.86 1.67
CA ALA A 20 4.07 5.67 2.53
C ALA A 20 3.70 5.48 4.01
N VAL A 21 2.70 6.21 4.52
CA VAL A 21 2.24 6.08 5.91
C VAL A 21 1.57 4.73 6.15
N GLN A 22 0.77 4.23 5.19
CA GLN A 22 0.08 2.94 5.34
C GLN A 22 1.04 1.76 5.18
N ALA A 23 2.00 1.85 4.27
CA ALA A 23 3.03 0.83 4.10
C ALA A 23 3.90 0.69 5.36
N GLN A 24 4.25 1.82 5.99
CA GLN A 24 4.97 1.83 7.25
C GLN A 24 4.15 1.18 8.38
N ARG A 25 2.82 1.33 8.40
CA ARG A 25 1.94 0.65 9.39
C ARG A 25 2.00 -0.86 9.28
N LEU A 26 2.02 -1.43 8.06
CA LEU A 26 2.14 -2.88 7.89
C LEU A 26 3.46 -3.41 8.48
N ALA A 27 4.57 -2.70 8.22
CA ALA A 27 5.87 -3.04 8.80
C ALA A 27 5.86 -2.97 10.33
N ASP A 28 5.16 -1.99 10.91
CA ASP A 28 5.08 -1.81 12.35
C ASP A 28 4.18 -2.86 13.03
N ILE A 29 3.07 -3.26 12.41
CA ILE A 29 2.24 -4.38 12.86
C ILE A 29 3.05 -5.68 12.85
N ARG A 30 3.77 -5.97 11.75
CA ARG A 30 4.63 -7.17 11.68
C ARG A 30 5.68 -7.18 12.81
N LYS A 31 6.31 -6.04 13.09
CA LYS A 31 7.28 -5.91 14.19
C LYS A 31 6.62 -6.11 15.56
N ALA A 32 5.40 -5.63 15.77
CA ALA A 32 4.64 -5.83 17.00
C ALA A 32 4.36 -7.32 17.27
N HIS A 33 4.19 -8.11 16.21
CA HIS A 33 4.08 -9.57 16.29
C HIS A 33 5.44 -10.31 16.31
N HIS A 34 6.56 -9.60 16.47
CA HIS A 34 7.93 -10.15 16.46
C HIS A 34 8.29 -10.98 15.22
N ALA A 35 7.58 -10.78 14.10
CA ALA A 35 7.78 -11.53 12.87
C ALA A 35 8.81 -10.85 11.96
N ARG A 36 9.66 -11.64 11.26
CA ARG A 36 10.50 -11.13 10.17
C ARG A 36 9.71 -11.16 8.87
N GLN A 37 10.09 -10.33 7.90
CA GLN A 37 9.48 -10.35 6.56
C GLN A 37 9.59 -11.74 5.91
N ALA A 38 10.69 -12.47 6.17
CA ALA A 38 10.87 -13.83 5.68
C ALA A 38 9.87 -14.84 6.29
N ASP A 39 9.48 -14.63 7.55
CA ASP A 39 8.52 -15.50 8.23
C ASP A 39 7.10 -15.28 7.65
N VAL A 40 6.74 -14.00 7.41
CA VAL A 40 5.49 -13.64 6.72
C VAL A 40 5.48 -14.17 5.28
N ALA A 41 6.60 -14.02 4.56
CA ALA A 41 6.73 -14.51 3.19
C ALA A 41 6.56 -16.02 3.09
N ALA A 42 7.15 -16.77 4.04
CA ALA A 42 7.01 -18.22 4.12
C ALA A 42 5.56 -18.65 4.38
N LEU A 43 4.86 -17.98 5.29
CA LEU A 43 3.44 -18.23 5.57
C LEU A 43 2.53 -17.95 4.38
N MET A 44 2.87 -16.92 3.60
CA MET A 44 2.12 -16.50 2.41
C MET A 44 2.51 -17.26 1.14
N GLY A 45 3.58 -18.06 1.15
CA GLY A 45 4.10 -18.73 -0.04
C GLY A 45 4.67 -17.77 -1.10
N VAL A 46 5.09 -16.57 -0.70
CA VAL A 46 5.65 -15.54 -1.59
C VAL A 46 7.13 -15.30 -1.26
N SER A 47 7.80 -14.50 -2.10
CA SER A 47 9.18 -14.08 -1.81
C SER A 47 9.23 -13.00 -0.72
N GLN A 48 10.30 -12.97 0.09
CA GLN A 48 10.51 -11.88 1.05
C GLN A 48 10.62 -10.51 0.36
N ALA A 49 11.14 -10.46 -0.87
CA ALA A 49 11.18 -9.23 -1.67
C ALA A 49 9.78 -8.69 -1.97
N TRP A 50 8.79 -9.58 -2.19
CA TRP A 50 7.39 -9.18 -2.37
C TRP A 50 6.82 -8.54 -1.09
N VAL A 51 7.08 -9.14 0.07
CA VAL A 51 6.66 -8.57 1.37
C VAL A 51 7.33 -7.22 1.63
N SER A 52 8.61 -7.08 1.25
CA SER A 52 9.32 -5.80 1.37
C SER A 52 8.73 -4.71 0.47
N LYS A 53 8.29 -5.02 -0.75
CA LYS A 53 7.65 -4.07 -1.66
C LYS A 53 6.28 -3.63 -1.17
N LEU A 54 5.51 -4.59 -0.63
CA LEU A 54 4.24 -4.31 0.05
C LEU A 54 4.44 -3.33 1.21
N GLU A 55 5.43 -3.58 2.07
CA GLU A 55 5.77 -2.72 3.22
C GLU A 55 6.42 -1.38 2.83
N SER A 56 6.88 -1.20 1.59
CA SER A 56 7.40 0.08 1.09
C SER A 56 6.38 0.89 0.29
N GLY A 57 5.17 0.39 0.09
CA GLY A 57 4.11 1.08 -0.65
C GLY A 57 4.21 0.93 -2.17
N ASP A 58 5.08 0.06 -2.68
CA ASP A 58 5.22 -0.25 -4.11
C ASP A 58 4.20 -1.33 -4.52
N LEU A 59 2.93 -1.04 -4.27
CA LEU A 59 1.80 -1.91 -4.59
C LEU A 59 1.35 -1.78 -6.05
N SER A 60 1.65 -0.63 -6.68
CA SER A 60 1.24 -0.27 -8.04
C SER A 60 1.79 -1.22 -9.11
N HIS A 61 2.93 -1.86 -8.84
CA HIS A 61 3.56 -2.82 -9.75
C HIS A 61 3.14 -4.29 -9.51
N THR A 62 2.14 -4.53 -8.65
CA THR A 62 1.64 -5.87 -8.30
C THR A 62 0.33 -6.19 -9.05
N GLU A 63 -0.16 -7.44 -8.95
CA GLU A 63 -1.49 -7.87 -9.43
C GLU A 63 -2.65 -6.95 -8.99
N LEU A 64 -2.48 -6.27 -7.85
CA LEU A 64 -3.41 -5.25 -7.35
C LEU A 64 -3.53 -4.03 -8.28
N GLY A 65 -2.45 -3.61 -8.94
CA GLY A 65 -2.48 -2.53 -9.93
C GLY A 65 -3.28 -2.91 -11.19
N THR A 66 -3.22 -4.18 -11.60
CA THR A 66 -4.08 -4.72 -12.66
C THR A 66 -5.55 -4.71 -12.24
N LEU A 67 -5.83 -5.15 -11.00
CA LEU A 67 -7.18 -5.15 -10.44
C LEU A 67 -7.75 -3.73 -10.31
N GLN A 68 -6.92 -2.77 -9.89
CA GLN A 68 -7.29 -1.35 -9.81
C GLN A 68 -7.63 -0.79 -11.19
N SER A 69 -6.79 -1.06 -12.20
CA SER A 69 -7.02 -0.61 -13.58
C SER A 69 -8.32 -1.19 -14.15
N TYR A 70 -8.62 -2.44 -13.83
CA TYR A 70 -9.88 -3.10 -14.21
C TYR A 70 -11.10 -2.43 -13.56
N VAL A 71 -11.09 -2.21 -12.24
CA VAL A 71 -12.20 -1.55 -11.54
C VAL A 71 -12.36 -0.10 -11.99
N ALA A 72 -11.26 0.61 -12.23
CA ALA A 72 -11.28 1.98 -12.75
C ALA A 72 -11.85 2.04 -14.18
N ALA A 73 -11.54 1.07 -15.04
CA ALA A 73 -12.13 0.96 -16.37
C ALA A 73 -13.65 0.75 -16.33
N LEU A 74 -14.18 0.21 -15.23
CA LEU A 74 -15.61 0.06 -14.97
C LEU A 74 -16.23 1.27 -14.24
N GLY A 75 -15.46 2.34 -13.99
CA GLY A 75 -15.91 3.53 -13.27
C GLY A 75 -16.01 3.36 -11.75
N GLY A 76 -15.44 2.29 -11.21
CA GLY A 76 -15.39 2.03 -9.77
C GLY A 76 -14.07 2.47 -9.12
N SER A 77 -14.00 2.34 -7.80
CA SER A 77 -12.77 2.47 -7.02
C SER A 77 -12.50 1.19 -6.24
N LEU A 78 -11.27 0.66 -6.35
CA LEU A 78 -10.83 -0.49 -5.56
C LEU A 78 -10.31 0.01 -4.21
N ARG A 79 -10.78 -0.61 -3.12
CA ARG A 79 -10.24 -0.41 -1.76
C ARG A 79 -9.75 -1.75 -1.24
N VAL A 80 -8.52 -1.79 -0.75
CA VAL A 80 -7.94 -2.99 -0.12
C VAL A 80 -7.84 -2.70 1.38
N VAL A 81 -8.37 -3.59 2.21
CA VAL A 81 -8.40 -3.41 3.66
C VAL A 81 -7.78 -4.64 4.32
N ALA A 82 -6.78 -4.40 5.17
CA ALA A 82 -6.19 -5.40 6.04
C ALA A 82 -6.80 -5.24 7.45
N GLU A 83 -7.52 -6.27 7.90
CA GLU A 83 -8.10 -6.32 9.25
C GLU A 83 -7.22 -7.17 10.17
N PHE A 84 -6.83 -6.57 11.29
CA PHE A 84 -6.17 -7.22 12.42
C PHE A 84 -7.06 -7.04 13.65
N ASP A 85 -6.99 -7.95 14.62
CA ASP A 85 -7.93 -8.03 15.76
C ASP A 85 -8.26 -6.67 16.43
N GLU A 86 -7.28 -5.79 16.58
CA GLU A 86 -7.46 -4.45 17.18
C GLU A 86 -7.25 -3.29 16.19
N THR A 87 -6.96 -3.55 14.91
CA THR A 87 -6.59 -2.48 13.96
C THR A 87 -6.98 -2.80 12.53
N THR A 88 -7.63 -1.85 11.87
CA THR A 88 -7.90 -1.89 10.42
C THR A 88 -6.95 -0.97 9.69
N VAL A 89 -6.29 -1.46 8.64
CA VAL A 89 -5.41 -0.66 7.77
C VAL A 89 -5.96 -0.69 6.35
N GLU A 90 -6.38 0.48 5.85
CA GLU A 90 -6.75 0.64 4.45
C GLU A 90 -5.49 0.83 3.59
N LEU A 91 -5.25 -0.11 2.69
CA LEU A 91 -4.19 -0.07 1.70
C LEU A 91 -4.73 0.68 0.47
N THR A 92 -4.40 1.95 0.39
CA THR A 92 -4.62 2.77 -0.81
C THR A 92 -3.40 2.65 -1.72
N THR A 93 -3.61 2.60 -3.03
CA THR A 93 -2.56 2.50 -4.07
C THR A 93 -2.74 3.58 -5.11
#